data_AF-A0A5C7YZ39-F1
#
_entry.id   AF-A0A5C7YZ39-F1
#
_cell.length_a   1.000
_cell.length_b   1.000
_cell.length_c   1.000
_cell.angle_alpha   90.00
_cell.angle_beta   90.00
_cell.angle_gamma   90.00
#
_symmetry.space_group_name_H-M   'P 1'
#
loop_
_entity.id
_entity.type
_entity.pdbx_description
1 polymer ?
#
loop_
_entity_poly.entity_id
_entity_poly.type
_entity_poly.pdbx_seq_one_letter_code
_entity_poly.pdbx_strand_id
1 'polypeptide(L)'
;CECMKTGRLLMEALGLSREQVRITFQSRFGKAKWLEPYTEPTLVALAQQGIKKVDVVCPGFTADCLETLEEIQQEAHEAFVHAGGETFQYIPCLNDCHAWIGALANLAERHLQGWNTAAPDVVAAQGSRERALAAGATR
;
A
#
# COMPACT_ATOMS: atom_id res chain seq x y z
N CYS A 1 1.29 10.95 1.41
CA CYS A 1 0.30 11.11 0.32
C CYS A 1 0.46 10.04 -0.77
N GLU A 2 1.69 9.64 -1.13
CA GLU A 2 1.94 8.71 -2.24
C GLU A 2 1.31 7.32 -2.05
N CYS A 3 1.38 6.71 -0.85
CA CYS A 3 0.74 5.40 -0.62
C CYS A 3 -0.77 5.42 -0.92
N MET A 4 -1.46 6.47 -0.49
CA MET A 4 -2.89 6.66 -0.76
C MET A 4 -3.16 6.89 -2.26
N LYS A 5 -2.25 7.57 -2.96
CA LYS A 5 -2.35 7.80 -4.40
C LYS A 5 -2.17 6.48 -5.16
N THR A 6 -1.17 5.68 -4.81
CA THR A 6 -0.94 4.35 -5.39
C THR A 6 -2.14 3.44 -5.15
N GLY A 7 -2.65 3.37 -3.92
CA GLY A 7 -3.84 2.56 -3.60
C GLY A 7 -5.07 2.98 -4.41
N ARG A 8 -5.32 4.29 -4.53
CA ARG A 8 -6.43 4.81 -5.37
C ARG A 8 -6.26 4.45 -6.85
N LEU A 9 -5.08 4.66 -7.42
CA LEU A 9 -4.82 4.36 -8.84
C LEU A 9 -4.91 2.87 -9.13
N LEU A 10 -4.48 2.02 -8.19
CA LEU A 10 -4.61 0.57 -8.30
C LEU A 10 -6.09 0.14 -8.27
N MET A 11 -6.89 0.70 -7.36
CA MET A 11 -8.33 0.46 -7.32
C MET A 11 -9.02 0.86 -8.63
N GLU A 12 -8.69 2.04 -9.16
CA GLU A 12 -9.23 2.55 -10.43
C GLU A 12 -8.88 1.61 -11.59
N ALA A 13 -7.62 1.14 -11.67
CA ALA A 13 -7.18 0.20 -12.70
C ALA A 13 -7.85 -1.18 -12.61
N LEU A 14 -8.17 -1.64 -11.39
CA LEU A 14 -8.84 -2.91 -11.14
C LEU A 14 -10.37 -2.83 -11.20
N GLY A 15 -10.94 -1.63 -11.35
CA GLY A 15 -12.39 -1.43 -11.33
C GLY A 15 -13.03 -1.73 -9.97
N LEU A 16 -12.29 -1.58 -8.86
CA LEU A 16 -12.76 -1.87 -7.52
C LEU A 16 -13.37 -0.64 -6.85
N SER A 17 -14.47 -0.84 -6.13
CA SER A 17 -15.12 0.21 -5.35
C SER A 17 -14.40 0.47 -4.02
N ARG A 18 -14.67 1.62 -3.39
CA ARG A 18 -14.09 1.97 -2.08
C ARG A 18 -14.52 1.04 -0.96
N GLU A 19 -15.68 0.42 -1.10
CA GLU A 19 -16.23 -0.52 -0.13
C GLU A 19 -15.45 -1.84 -0.15
N GLN A 20 -14.90 -2.23 -1.31
CA GLN A 20 -14.15 -3.47 -1.53
C GLN A 20 -12.69 -3.41 -1.08
N VAL A 21 -12.12 -2.20 -0.91
CA VAL A 21 -10.69 -2.03 -0.61
C VAL A 21 -10.48 -1.30 0.71
N ARG A 22 -9.52 -1.76 1.50
CA ARG A 22 -9.02 -1.07 2.69
C ARG A 22 -7.53 -0.84 2.53
N ILE A 23 -7.09 0.41 2.68
CA ILE A 23 -5.67 0.76 2.72
C ILE A 23 -5.28 0.82 4.19
N THR A 24 -4.31 -0.02 4.56
CA THR A 24 -3.77 -0.13 5.93
C THR A 24 -2.25 0.01 5.91
N PHE A 25 -1.65 0.14 7.09
CA PHE A 25 -0.23 0.33 7.28
C PHE A 25 0.33 -0.75 8.22
N GLN A 26 1.49 -1.29 7.86
CA GLN A 26 2.16 -2.38 8.58
C GLN A 26 3.47 -1.93 9.24
N SER A 27 4.18 -2.87 9.88
CA SER A 27 5.54 -2.73 10.39
C SER A 27 5.70 -1.58 11.40
N ARG A 28 5.01 -1.70 12.54
CA ARG A 28 5.09 -0.75 13.66
C ARG A 28 6.31 -1.06 14.52
N PHE A 29 7.12 -0.04 14.82
CA PHE A 29 8.27 -0.21 15.72
C PHE A 29 8.14 0.63 17.00
N GLY A 30 8.37 0.00 18.16
CA GLY A 30 8.34 0.66 19.46
C GLY A 30 6.95 1.08 19.93
N LYS A 31 6.89 1.93 20.96
CA LYS A 31 5.64 2.30 21.66
C LYS A 31 4.94 3.54 21.08
N ALA A 32 5.58 4.25 20.16
CA ALA A 32 5.00 5.45 19.56
C ALA A 32 3.77 5.11 18.71
N LYS A 33 2.87 6.08 18.53
CA LYS A 33 1.76 5.94 17.59
C LYS A 33 2.29 6.13 16.16
N TRP A 34 1.98 5.17 15.29
CA TRP A 34 2.34 5.20 13.87
C TRP A 34 1.11 5.54 13.02
N LEU A 35 1.30 5.60 11.71
CA LEU A 35 0.21 5.88 10.77
C LEU A 35 -0.83 4.76 10.80
N GLU A 36 -2.10 5.15 10.94
CA GLU A 36 -3.26 4.26 11.02
C GLU A 36 -4.11 4.35 9.74
N PRO A 37 -4.93 3.32 9.43
CA PRO A 37 -5.21 2.12 10.23
C PRO A 37 -4.15 1.01 10.09
N TYR A 38 -3.95 0.21 11.15
CA TYR A 38 -2.96 -0.88 11.14
C TYR A 38 -3.49 -2.15 10.47
N THR A 39 -2.63 -2.87 9.73
CA THR A 39 -3.04 -4.04 8.93
C THR A 39 -3.64 -5.18 9.77
N GLU A 40 -2.90 -5.73 10.74
CA GLU A 40 -3.39 -6.88 11.54
C GLU A 40 -4.68 -6.55 12.34
N PRO A 41 -4.78 -5.45 13.11
CA PRO A 41 -6.02 -5.10 13.79
C PRO A 41 -7.21 -4.91 12.84
N THR A 42 -6.97 -4.39 11.63
CA THR A 42 -8.02 -4.23 10.61
C THR A 42 -8.50 -5.60 10.12
N LEU A 43 -7.59 -6.53 9.84
CA LEU A 43 -7.93 -7.90 9.42
C LEU A 43 -8.75 -8.64 10.48
N VAL A 44 -8.32 -8.56 11.75
CA VAL A 44 -9.08 -9.13 12.88
C VAL A 44 -10.49 -8.55 12.95
N ALA A 45 -10.64 -7.22 12.82
CA ALA A 45 -11.94 -6.57 12.84
C ALA A 45 -12.82 -6.99 11.65
N LEU A 46 -12.25 -7.15 10.45
CA LEU A 46 -12.98 -7.62 9.26
C LEU A 46 -13.49 -9.06 9.46
N ALA A 47 -12.66 -9.95 9.98
CA ALA A 47 -13.05 -11.33 10.29
C ALA A 47 -14.21 -11.39 11.30
N GLN A 48 -14.12 -10.60 12.37
CA GLN A 48 -15.17 -10.49 13.39
C GLN A 48 -16.48 -9.89 12.86
N GLN A 49 -16.40 -9.05 11.81
CA GLN A 49 -17.57 -8.51 11.09
C GLN A 49 -18.19 -9.53 10.11
N GLY A 50 -17.64 -10.74 10.02
CA GLY A 50 -18.14 -11.81 9.15
C GLY A 50 -17.51 -11.84 7.76
N ILE A 51 -16.50 -11.03 7.48
CA ILE A 51 -15.74 -11.14 6.22
C ILE A 51 -14.90 -12.41 6.28
N LYS A 52 -15.22 -13.37 5.40
CA LYS A 52 -14.58 -14.69 5.38
C LYS A 52 -13.37 -14.78 4.48
N LYS A 53 -13.25 -13.89 3.49
CA LYS A 53 -12.22 -13.97 2.46
C LYS A 53 -11.59 -12.61 2.22
N VAL A 54 -10.26 -12.58 2.15
CA VAL A 54 -9.47 -11.38 1.85
C VAL A 54 -8.33 -11.71 0.89
N ASP A 55 -8.10 -10.80 -0.06
CA ASP A 55 -6.88 -10.73 -0.85
C ASP A 55 -6.02 -9.59 -0.30
N VAL A 56 -4.72 -9.84 -0.09
CA VAL A 56 -3.79 -8.87 0.49
C VAL A 56 -2.61 -8.67 -0.44
N VAL A 57 -2.29 -7.40 -0.73
CA VAL A 57 -1.14 -6.98 -1.55
C VAL A 57 -0.37 -5.88 -0.83
N CYS A 58 0.95 -5.86 -1.00
CA CYS A 58 1.85 -4.88 -0.38
C CYS A 58 2.45 -3.94 -1.44
N PRO A 59 1.69 -2.99 -2.01
CA PRO A 59 2.17 -2.13 -3.11
C PRO A 59 3.23 -1.10 -2.69
N GLY A 60 3.57 -1.04 -1.40
CA GLY A 60 4.74 -0.30 -0.90
C GLY A 60 6.07 -0.99 -1.18
N PHE A 61 6.04 -2.27 -1.56
CA PHE A 61 7.22 -3.09 -1.89
C PHE A 61 7.11 -3.60 -3.32
N THR A 62 8.23 -3.53 -4.05
CA THR A 62 8.33 -4.07 -5.41
C THR A 62 8.83 -5.51 -5.42
N ALA A 63 9.47 -5.96 -4.34
CA ALA A 63 9.98 -7.32 -4.18
C ALA A 63 9.64 -7.83 -2.78
N ASP A 64 9.47 -9.15 -2.65
CA ASP A 64 9.18 -9.78 -1.38
C ASP A 64 10.37 -9.68 -0.41
N CYS A 65 10.03 -9.48 0.85
CA CYS A 65 10.98 -9.32 1.95
C CYS A 65 10.40 -9.91 3.24
N LEU A 66 11.11 -9.77 4.35
CA LEU A 66 10.68 -10.30 5.64
C LEU A 66 9.30 -9.73 6.03
N GLU A 67 9.12 -8.43 5.80
CA GLU A 67 7.91 -7.70 6.11
C GLU A 67 6.71 -8.12 5.24
N THR A 68 6.92 -8.81 4.11
CA THR A 68 5.81 -9.34 3.30
C THR A 68 5.57 -10.83 3.56
N LEU A 69 6.63 -11.63 3.64
CA LEU A 69 6.53 -13.08 3.77
C LEU A 69 6.27 -13.56 5.20
N GLU A 70 6.79 -12.86 6.21
CA GLU A 70 6.61 -13.23 7.62
C GLU A 70 5.44 -12.42 8.20
N GLU A 71 5.56 -11.08 8.26
CA GLU A 71 4.54 -10.26 8.92
C GLU A 71 3.16 -10.36 8.23
N ILE A 72 3.10 -10.39 6.89
CA ILE A 72 1.82 -10.39 6.17
C ILE A 72 1.35 -11.80 5.84
N GLN A 73 2.16 -12.58 5.14
CA GLN A 73 1.72 -13.90 4.66
C GLN A 73 1.56 -14.94 5.79
N GLN A 74 2.30 -14.79 6.89
CA GLN A 74 2.20 -15.69 8.05
C GLN A 74 1.44 -15.04 9.20
N GLU A 75 2.00 -14.02 9.85
CA GLU A 75 1.42 -13.49 11.11
C GLU A 75 0.03 -12.88 10.90
N ALA A 76 -0.14 -11.99 9.91
CA ALA A 76 -1.44 -11.37 9.64
C ALA A 76 -2.48 -12.36 9.10
N HIS A 77 -2.03 -13.37 8.34
CA HIS A 77 -2.88 -14.48 7.91
C HIS A 77 -3.39 -15.28 9.12
N GLU A 78 -2.49 -15.70 10.03
CA GLU A 78 -2.86 -16.41 11.24
C GLU A 78 -3.84 -15.58 12.08
N ALA A 79 -3.59 -14.28 12.26
CA ALA A 79 -4.49 -13.40 12.99
C ALA A 79 -5.89 -13.33 12.37
N PHE A 80 -5.99 -13.25 11.04
CA PHE A 80 -7.27 -13.24 10.32
C PHE A 80 -8.05 -14.56 10.50
N VAL A 81 -7.39 -15.70 10.35
CA VAL A 81 -8.01 -17.03 10.48
C VAL A 81 -8.45 -17.30 11.92
N HIS A 82 -7.60 -16.99 12.91
CA HIS A 82 -7.96 -17.13 14.33
C HIS A 82 -9.15 -16.23 14.73
N ALA A 83 -9.31 -15.08 14.07
CA ALA A 83 -10.43 -14.18 14.30
C ALA A 83 -11.73 -14.61 13.59
N GLY A 84 -11.73 -15.76 12.89
CA GLY A 84 -12.92 -16.33 12.23
C GLY A 84 -13.00 -16.10 10.72
N GLY A 85 -11.92 -15.63 10.10
CA GLY A 85 -11.73 -15.65 8.65
C GLY A 85 -11.46 -17.06 8.13
N GLU A 86 -11.68 -17.28 6.83
CA GLU A 86 -11.55 -18.61 6.20
C GLU A 86 -10.50 -18.65 5.09
N THR A 87 -10.43 -17.61 4.26
CA THR A 87 -9.48 -17.55 3.14
C THR A 87 -8.70 -16.25 3.20
N PHE A 88 -7.38 -16.37 3.29
CA PHE A 88 -6.45 -15.27 3.16
C PHE A 88 -5.53 -15.57 1.99
N GLN A 89 -5.56 -14.72 0.97
CA GLN A 89 -4.71 -14.87 -0.19
C GLN A 89 -3.71 -13.72 -0.23
N TYR A 90 -2.44 -14.04 0.01
CA TYR A 90 -1.36 -13.11 -0.23
C TYR A 90 -1.04 -13.06 -1.73
N ILE A 91 -1.02 -11.85 -2.30
CA ILE A 91 -0.58 -11.58 -3.66
C ILE A 91 0.89 -11.16 -3.59
N PRO A 92 1.82 -11.95 -4.17
CA PRO A 92 3.25 -11.65 -4.15
C PRO A 92 3.55 -10.27 -4.72
N CYS A 93 4.65 -9.67 -4.24
CA CYS A 93 5.20 -8.49 -4.87
C CYS A 93 5.59 -8.73 -6.34
N LEU A 94 5.90 -7.65 -7.06
CA LEU A 94 6.21 -7.72 -8.50
C LEU A 94 7.45 -8.59 -8.79
N ASN A 95 8.40 -8.67 -7.86
CA ASN A 95 9.59 -9.53 -7.94
C ASN A 95 10.30 -9.37 -9.30
N ASP A 96 10.49 -10.48 -10.02
CA ASP A 96 11.15 -10.57 -11.32
C ASP A 96 10.17 -10.47 -12.51
N CYS A 97 8.96 -9.95 -12.28
CA CYS A 97 7.98 -9.75 -13.33
C CYS A 97 8.55 -8.91 -14.48
N HIS A 98 8.57 -9.48 -15.68
CA HIS A 98 9.13 -8.84 -16.88
C HIS A 98 8.46 -7.50 -17.19
N ALA A 99 7.16 -7.37 -16.98
CA ALA A 99 6.44 -6.11 -17.19
C ALA A 99 6.91 -5.02 -16.21
N TRP A 100 7.19 -5.39 -14.96
CA TRP A 100 7.75 -4.46 -13.97
C TRP A 100 9.18 -4.06 -14.32
N ILE A 101 10.04 -5.02 -14.64
CA ILE A 101 11.44 -4.75 -15.04
C ILE A 101 11.46 -3.81 -16.27
N GLY A 102 10.61 -4.08 -17.27
CA GLY A 102 10.47 -3.21 -18.43
C GLY A 102 9.97 -1.81 -18.08
N ALA A 103 8.99 -1.68 -17.17
CA ALA A 103 8.52 -0.39 -16.70
C ALA A 103 9.60 0.40 -15.95
N LEU A 104 10.42 -0.26 -15.13
CA LEU A 104 11.53 0.35 -14.43
C LEU A 104 12.63 0.80 -15.39
N ALA A 105 12.96 -0.02 -16.40
CA ALA A 105 13.90 0.35 -17.46
C ALA A 105 13.43 1.60 -18.22
N ASN A 106 12.16 1.62 -18.66
CA ASN A 106 11.56 2.78 -19.32
C ASN A 106 11.58 4.03 -18.43
N LEU A 107 11.34 3.88 -17.12
CA LEU A 107 11.43 4.98 -16.17
C LEU A 107 12.87 5.51 -16.09
N ALA A 108 13.86 4.62 -15.97
CA ALA A 108 15.27 4.98 -15.94
C ALA A 108 15.69 5.72 -17.22
N GLU A 109 15.34 5.19 -18.40
CA GLU A 109 15.65 5.82 -19.69
C GLU A 109 15.10 7.25 -19.77
N ARG A 110 13.85 7.48 -19.37
CA ARG A 110 13.25 8.83 -19.33
C ARG A 110 14.03 9.78 -18.42
N HIS A 111 14.47 9.32 -17.26
CA HIS A 111 15.20 10.15 -16.31
C HIS A 111 16.68 10.38 -16.69
N LEU A 112 17.26 9.49 -17.50
CA LEU A 112 18.62 9.64 -18.04
C LEU A 112 18.73 10.69 -19.16
N GLN A 113 17.60 11.12 -19.73
CA GLN A 113 17.57 12.19 -20.75
C GLN A 113 17.79 13.60 -20.17
N GLY A 114 17.96 13.73 -18.86
CA GLY A 114 18.18 15.00 -18.15
C GLY A 114 16.94 15.48 -17.39
N TRP A 115 17.17 16.22 -16.30
CA TRP A 115 16.10 16.73 -15.44
C TRP A 115 15.92 18.24 -15.65
N ASN A 116 14.67 18.69 -15.62
CA ASN A 116 14.39 20.11 -15.52
C ASN A 116 14.71 20.58 -14.10
N THR A 117 15.74 21.41 -13.96
CA THR A 117 16.20 21.96 -12.68
C THR A 117 15.58 23.33 -12.36
N ALA A 118 14.65 23.81 -13.18
CA ALA A 118 13.87 25.01 -12.88
C ALA A 118 13.05 24.84 -11.60
N ALA A 119 12.72 25.95 -10.94
CA ALA A 119 11.92 25.93 -9.73
C ALA A 119 10.58 25.20 -9.94
N PRO A 120 10.12 24.41 -8.96
CA PRO A 120 8.88 23.64 -9.08
C PRO A 120 7.67 24.57 -9.20
N ASP A 121 6.63 24.09 -9.89
CA ASP A 121 5.35 24.78 -9.98
C ASP A 121 4.72 24.94 -8.59
N VAL A 122 4.56 26.19 -8.17
CA VAL A 122 4.01 26.59 -6.88
C VAL A 122 2.60 26.05 -6.67
N VAL A 123 1.79 25.99 -7.74
CA VAL A 123 0.39 25.52 -7.66
C VAL A 123 0.35 24.01 -7.41
N ALA A 124 1.18 23.25 -8.13
CA ALA A 124 1.30 21.80 -7.94
C ALA A 124 1.80 21.45 -6.52
N ALA A 125 2.76 22.22 -6.00
CA ALA A 125 3.28 22.07 -4.64
C ALA A 125 2.20 22.35 -3.57
N GLN A 126 1.42 23.42 -3.73
CA GLN A 126 0.29 23.75 -2.84
C GLN A 126 -0.76 22.64 -2.82
N GLY A 127 -1.17 22.13 -4.00
CA GLY A 127 -2.15 21.05 -4.06
C GLY A 127 -1.65 19.74 -3.44
N SER A 128 -0.35 19.46 -3.48
CA SER A 128 0.24 18.31 -2.78
C SER A 128 0.14 18.46 -1.26
N ARG A 129 0.43 19.65 -0.74
CA ARG A 129 0.32 19.98 0.68
C ARG A 129 -1.11 19.86 1.19
N GLU A 130 -2.09 20.40 0.46
CA GLU A 130 -3.51 20.32 0.85
C GLU A 130 -3.99 18.86 0.98
N ARG A 131 -3.62 17.99 0.03
CA ARG A 131 -3.94 16.55 0.12
C ARG A 131 -3.26 15.88 1.31
N ALA A 132 -2.04 16.28 1.67
CA ALA A 132 -1.35 15.76 2.84
C ALA A 132 -2.05 16.17 4.13
N LEU A 133 -2.45 17.44 4.26
CA LEU A 133 -3.21 17.95 5.41
C LEU A 133 -4.56 17.25 5.54
N ALA A 134 -5.29 17.07 4.43
CA ALA A 134 -6.55 16.34 4.41
C ALA A 134 -6.41 14.86 4.80
N ALA A 135 -5.23 14.28 4.59
CA ALA A 135 -4.88 12.92 5.01
C ALA A 135 -4.29 12.84 6.44
N GLY A 136 -4.28 13.94 7.20
CA GLY A 136 -3.87 13.96 8.60
C GLY A 136 -2.43 14.42 8.88
N ALA A 137 -1.73 15.02 7.91
CA ALA A 137 -0.45 15.67 8.17
C ALA A 137 -0.62 16.93 9.03
N THR A 138 0.36 17.22 9.89
CA THR A 138 0.29 18.36 10.82
C THR A 138 0.80 19.68 10.23
N ARG A 139 1.55 19.67 9.11
CA ARG A 139 2.08 20.88 8.43
C ARG A 139 2.29 20.67 6.93
#